data_AF-A0A703XIY6-F1
#
_entry.id   AF-A0A703XIY6-F1
#
_cell.length_a   1.000
_cell.length_b   1.000
_cell.length_c   1.000
_cell.angle_alpha   90.00
_cell.angle_beta   90.00
_cell.angle_gamma   90.00
#
_symmetry.space_group_name_H-M   'P 1'
#
loop_
_entity.id
_entity.type
_entity.pdbx_description
1 polymer ?
#
loop_
_entity_poly.entity_id
_entity_poly.type
_entity_poly.pdbx_seq_one_letter_code
_entity_poly.pdbx_strand_id
1 'polypeptide(L)'
;TGPVYQAGTLSGNPIAMAAGFACLNEVAQPGIHETLDELTTRLAEGLLEAAEEANIPLVVNHVGGMFGIFFTDAESVTCYQDVMACDVERFKRFFHLMLEEGVYLAPSAFEAGFMSVAHSEEDINNTIDAARRVFAKL
;
A
#
# COMPACT_ATOMS: atom_id res chain seq x y z
N THR A 1 -9.37 -6.79 40.01
CA THR A 1 -8.21 -5.93 39.65
C THR A 1 -6.97 -6.81 39.65
N GLY A 2 -6.31 -6.97 38.50
CA GLY A 2 -5.04 -7.72 38.42
C GLY A 2 -3.87 -6.89 38.96
N PRO A 3 -2.74 -7.51 39.34
CA PRO A 3 -1.61 -6.82 39.97
C PRO A 3 -0.74 -5.99 38.99
N VAL A 4 -1.07 -6.00 37.70
CA VAL A 4 -0.26 -5.39 36.65
C VAL A 4 -0.70 -3.95 36.41
N TYR A 5 0.24 -3.01 36.48
CA TYR A 5 0.00 -1.60 36.18
C TYR A 5 -0.11 -1.38 34.66
N GLN A 6 -1.13 -0.64 34.24
CA GLN A 6 -1.31 -0.20 32.85
C GLN A 6 -1.23 1.33 32.80
N ALA A 7 -0.25 1.87 32.06
CA ALA A 7 -0.17 3.29 31.76
C ALA A 7 -1.01 3.65 30.52
N GLY A 8 -1.67 4.81 30.51
CA GLY A 8 -2.45 5.28 29.36
C GLY A 8 -3.55 6.29 29.72
N THR A 9 -3.18 7.52 30.07
CA THR A 9 -4.14 8.58 30.48
C THR A 9 -5.26 8.85 29.47
N LEU A 10 -5.03 8.58 28.18
CA LEU A 10 -5.98 8.82 27.08
C LEU A 10 -6.78 7.56 26.69
N SER A 11 -6.52 6.42 27.33
CA SER A 11 -7.24 5.17 27.08
C SER A 11 -8.73 5.33 27.40
N GLY A 12 -9.59 4.95 26.44
CA GLY A 12 -11.04 5.00 26.62
C GLY A 12 -11.67 6.40 26.44
N ASN A 13 -10.96 7.35 25.85
CA ASN A 13 -11.57 8.65 25.52
C ASN A 13 -12.78 8.45 24.57
N PRO A 14 -13.90 9.18 24.79
CA PRO A 14 -15.16 8.89 24.11
C PRO A 14 -15.11 9.11 22.60
N ILE A 15 -14.24 9.99 22.11
CA ILE A 15 -14.08 10.27 20.67
C ILE A 15 -13.49 9.05 19.97
N ALA A 16 -12.36 8.53 20.46
CA ALA A 16 -11.73 7.34 19.89
C ALA A 16 -12.61 6.10 20.03
N MET A 17 -13.34 5.96 21.15
CA MET A 17 -14.25 4.82 21.35
C MET A 17 -15.44 4.86 20.38
N ALA A 18 -16.08 6.02 20.19
CA ALA A 18 -17.18 6.14 19.24
C ALA A 18 -16.73 5.91 17.80
N ALA A 19 -15.63 6.54 17.37
CA ALA A 19 -15.08 6.38 16.03
C ALA A 19 -14.58 4.95 15.77
N GLY A 20 -13.89 4.34 16.74
CA GLY A 20 -13.41 2.97 16.65
C GLY A 20 -14.54 1.96 16.57
N PHE A 21 -15.59 2.13 17.39
CA PHE A 21 -16.77 1.26 17.34
C PHE A 21 -17.48 1.36 15.99
N ALA A 22 -17.70 2.58 15.47
CA ALA A 22 -18.28 2.76 14.14
C ALA A 22 -17.42 2.11 13.06
N CYS A 23 -16.12 2.38 13.03
CA CYS A 23 -15.17 1.79 12.08
C CYS A 23 -15.21 0.26 12.12
N LEU A 24 -15.13 -0.34 13.31
CA LEU A 24 -15.17 -1.81 13.48
C LEU A 24 -16.47 -2.43 12.97
N ASN A 25 -17.62 -1.77 13.16
CA ASN A 25 -18.89 -2.26 12.64
C ASN A 25 -18.96 -2.23 11.11
N GLU A 26 -18.38 -1.18 10.49
CA GLU A 26 -18.32 -1.06 9.04
C GLU A 26 -17.36 -2.08 8.43
N VAL A 27 -16.15 -2.24 8.99
CA VAL A 27 -15.17 -3.22 8.45
C VAL A 27 -15.58 -4.68 8.71
N ALA A 28 -16.44 -4.93 9.70
CA ALA A 28 -16.99 -6.25 9.98
C ALA A 28 -18.15 -6.65 9.05
N GLN A 29 -18.61 -5.77 8.16
CA GLN A 29 -19.62 -6.13 7.18
C GLN A 29 -19.09 -7.23 6.24
N PRO A 30 -19.92 -8.24 5.89
CA PRO A 30 -19.50 -9.29 4.96
C PRO A 30 -19.06 -8.71 3.60
N GLY A 31 -17.96 -9.21 3.04
CA GLY A 31 -17.47 -8.78 1.72
C GLY A 31 -16.45 -7.63 1.75
N ILE A 32 -16.26 -6.95 2.88
CA ILE A 32 -15.35 -5.80 2.96
C ILE A 32 -13.89 -6.20 2.74
N HIS A 33 -13.44 -7.26 3.40
CA HIS A 33 -12.06 -7.72 3.28
C HIS A 33 -11.79 -8.33 1.91
N GLU A 34 -12.77 -9.03 1.35
CA GLU A 34 -12.73 -9.55 -0.02
C GLU A 34 -12.61 -8.40 -1.04
N THR A 35 -13.42 -7.35 -0.89
CA THR A 35 -13.33 -6.15 -1.75
C THR A 35 -11.95 -5.48 -1.66
N LEU A 36 -11.38 -5.37 -0.45
CA LEU A 36 -10.04 -4.80 -0.27
C LEU A 36 -8.96 -5.65 -0.96
N ASP A 37 -9.05 -6.96 -0.84
CA ASP A 37 -8.12 -7.90 -1.49
C ASP A 37 -8.21 -7.77 -3.01
N GLU A 38 -9.42 -7.82 -3.59
CA GLU A 38 -9.65 -7.69 -5.03
C GLU A 38 -9.09 -6.37 -5.60
N LEU A 39 -9.36 -5.23 -4.94
CA LEU A 39 -8.83 -3.93 -5.36
C LEU A 39 -7.31 -3.87 -5.26
N THR A 40 -6.74 -4.44 -4.19
CA THR A 40 -5.28 -4.43 -3.96
C THR A 40 -4.56 -5.35 -4.94
N THR A 41 -5.10 -6.53 -5.22
CA THR A 41 -4.60 -7.45 -6.26
C THR A 41 -4.60 -6.77 -7.61
N ARG A 42 -5.69 -6.12 -8.01
CA ARG A 42 -5.76 -5.41 -9.29
C ARG A 42 -4.73 -4.29 -9.40
N LEU A 43 -4.51 -3.53 -8.33
CA LEU A 43 -3.45 -2.52 -8.30
C LEU A 43 -2.07 -3.18 -8.44
N ALA A 44 -1.79 -4.23 -7.67
CA ALA A 44 -0.51 -4.90 -7.65
C ALA A 44 -0.15 -5.51 -9.03
N GLU A 45 -1.09 -6.24 -9.63
CA GLU A 45 -0.93 -6.84 -10.96
C GLU A 45 -0.75 -5.76 -12.03
N GLY A 46 -1.56 -4.68 -11.98
CA GLY A 46 -1.43 -3.58 -12.93
C GLY A 46 -0.10 -2.82 -12.82
N LEU A 47 0.44 -2.65 -11.62
CA LEU A 47 1.76 -2.06 -11.42
C LEU A 47 2.89 -2.96 -11.96
N LEU A 48 2.77 -4.28 -11.79
CA LEU A 48 3.69 -5.26 -12.37
C LEU A 48 3.66 -5.22 -13.90
N GLU A 49 2.47 -5.29 -14.51
CA GLU A 49 2.30 -5.20 -15.96
C GLU A 49 2.90 -3.90 -16.52
N ALA A 50 2.60 -2.75 -15.89
CA ALA A 50 3.13 -1.46 -16.29
C ALA A 50 4.66 -1.38 -16.19
N ALA A 51 5.26 -2.03 -15.19
CA ALA A 51 6.71 -2.09 -15.04
C ALA A 51 7.35 -3.02 -16.08
N GLU A 52 6.73 -4.16 -16.38
CA GLU A 52 7.15 -5.09 -17.43
C GLU A 52 7.15 -4.43 -18.81
N GLU A 53 6.07 -3.71 -19.17
CA GLU A 53 5.98 -2.93 -20.41
C GLU A 53 7.15 -1.94 -20.57
N ALA A 54 7.62 -1.35 -19.47
CA ALA A 54 8.74 -0.41 -19.42
C ALA A 54 10.11 -1.07 -19.22
N ASN A 55 10.19 -2.41 -19.12
CA ASN A 55 11.40 -3.17 -18.79
C ASN A 55 12.05 -2.71 -17.46
N ILE A 56 11.22 -2.44 -16.45
CA ILE A 56 11.67 -2.07 -15.10
C ILE A 56 11.52 -3.27 -14.16
N PRO A 57 12.62 -3.79 -13.59
CA PRO A 57 12.58 -4.83 -12.57
C PRO A 57 11.83 -4.35 -11.33
N LEU A 58 10.74 -5.05 -11.01
CA LEU A 58 9.81 -4.70 -9.93
C LEU A 58 9.24 -5.97 -9.31
N VAL A 59 9.18 -5.99 -7.99
CA VAL A 59 8.38 -6.95 -7.22
C VAL A 59 7.31 -6.16 -6.47
N VAL A 60 6.07 -6.65 -6.49
CA VAL A 60 4.98 -6.11 -5.70
C VAL A 60 4.43 -7.22 -4.81
N ASN A 61 4.55 -7.05 -3.50
CA ASN A 61 3.93 -7.95 -2.52
C ASN A 61 2.62 -7.34 -2.06
N HIS A 62 1.58 -8.16 -1.84
CA HIS A 62 0.32 -7.71 -1.26
C HIS A 62 -0.35 -8.80 -0.41
N VAL A 63 -1.19 -8.37 0.53
CA VAL A 63 -2.05 -9.25 1.35
C VAL A 63 -3.24 -8.44 1.87
N GLY A 64 -4.47 -8.83 1.51
CA GLY A 64 -5.66 -8.05 1.83
C GLY A 64 -5.51 -6.61 1.33
N GLY A 65 -5.75 -5.64 2.21
CA GLY A 65 -5.60 -4.21 1.88
C GLY A 65 -4.18 -3.64 1.96
N MET A 66 -3.14 -4.44 2.12
CA MET A 66 -1.75 -3.98 2.24
C MET A 66 -0.93 -4.35 1.02
N PHE A 67 -0.05 -3.46 0.57
CA PHE A 67 0.88 -3.73 -0.53
C PHE A 67 2.24 -3.07 -0.32
N GLY A 68 3.27 -3.55 -1.03
CA GLY A 68 4.62 -2.98 -1.02
C GLY A 68 5.24 -3.08 -2.41
N ILE A 69 6.01 -2.05 -2.80
CA ILE A 69 6.61 -1.90 -4.13
C ILE A 69 8.13 -1.92 -3.98
N PHE A 70 8.79 -2.87 -4.62
CA PHE A 70 10.21 -3.13 -4.46
C PHE A 70 10.91 -3.13 -5.82
N PHE A 71 11.72 -2.11 -6.07
CA PHE A 71 12.56 -2.06 -7.28
C PHE A 71 13.77 -2.98 -7.08
N THR A 72 13.80 -4.11 -7.77
CA THR A 72 14.84 -5.13 -7.61
C THR A 72 14.86 -6.08 -8.82
N ASP A 73 16.04 -6.63 -9.13
CA ASP A 73 16.21 -7.69 -10.13
C ASP A 73 15.90 -9.09 -9.56
N ALA A 74 15.65 -9.21 -8.26
CA ALA A 74 15.28 -10.47 -7.64
C ALA A 74 13.87 -10.91 -8.05
N GLU A 75 13.65 -12.22 -8.20
CA GLU A 75 12.33 -12.77 -8.54
C GLU A 75 11.30 -12.59 -7.41
N SER A 76 11.75 -12.46 -6.16
CA SER A 76 10.87 -12.28 -5.00
C SER A 76 11.56 -11.54 -3.85
N VAL A 77 10.75 -10.96 -2.96
CA VAL A 77 11.18 -10.31 -1.71
C VAL A 77 10.46 -11.00 -0.56
N THR A 78 11.20 -11.76 0.26
CA THR A 78 10.61 -12.63 1.30
C THR A 78 11.20 -12.40 2.69
N CYS A 79 12.31 -11.67 2.78
CA CYS A 79 12.94 -11.33 4.04
C CYS A 79 13.43 -9.87 4.09
N TYR A 80 13.82 -9.44 5.29
CA TYR A 80 14.34 -8.09 5.52
C TYR A 80 15.56 -7.78 4.64
N GLN A 81 16.46 -8.76 4.45
CA GLN A 81 17.66 -8.59 3.65
C GLN A 81 17.34 -8.29 2.18
N ASP A 82 16.28 -8.89 1.63
CA ASP A 82 15.83 -8.64 0.27
C ASP A 82 15.36 -7.18 0.12
N VAL A 83 14.57 -6.70 1.08
CA VAL A 83 14.09 -5.30 1.12
C VAL A 83 15.28 -4.34 1.17
N MET A 84 16.29 -4.62 2.01
CA MET A 84 17.47 -3.78 2.13
C MET A 84 18.36 -3.77 0.88
N ALA A 85 18.21 -4.76 -0.01
CA ALA A 85 18.94 -4.83 -1.28
C ALA A 85 18.23 -4.10 -2.43
N CYS A 86 16.99 -3.63 -2.24
CA CYS A 86 16.20 -2.95 -3.27
C CYS A 86 16.75 -1.55 -3.61
N ASP A 87 16.46 -1.07 -4.81
CA ASP A 87 16.85 0.26 -5.31
C ASP A 87 15.97 1.37 -4.69
N VAL A 88 16.39 1.84 -3.52
CA VAL A 88 15.70 2.90 -2.77
C VAL A 88 15.75 4.25 -3.51
N GLU A 89 16.80 4.53 -4.30
CA GLU A 89 16.89 5.79 -5.05
C GLU A 89 15.91 5.83 -6.21
N ARG A 90 15.71 4.70 -6.89
CA ARG A 90 14.65 4.56 -7.89
C ARG A 90 13.26 4.68 -7.26
N PHE A 91 13.03 4.08 -6.09
CA PHE A 91 11.77 4.28 -5.36
C PHE A 91 11.53 5.77 -5.05
N LYS A 92 12.54 6.51 -4.59
CA LYS A 92 12.40 7.96 -4.32
C LYS A 92 12.01 8.74 -5.58
N ARG A 93 12.62 8.43 -6.74
CA ARG A 93 12.27 9.06 -8.02
C ARG A 93 10.84 8.71 -8.43
N PHE A 94 10.48 7.42 -8.35
CA PHE A 94 9.13 6.93 -8.61
C PHE A 94 8.08 7.64 -7.76
N PHE A 95 8.31 7.74 -6.44
CA PHE A 95 7.42 8.43 -5.50
C PHE A 95 7.14 9.88 -5.92
N HIS A 96 8.18 10.67 -6.24
CA HIS A 96 7.98 12.08 -6.60
C HIS A 96 7.27 12.22 -7.95
N LEU A 97 7.57 11.36 -8.91
CA LEU A 97 6.90 11.37 -10.21
C LEU A 97 5.43 10.93 -10.10
N MET A 98 5.12 9.94 -9.24
CA MET A 98 3.73 9.57 -8.94
C MET A 98 2.98 10.70 -8.26
N LEU A 99 3.65 11.43 -7.35
CA LEU A 99 3.09 12.61 -6.71
C LEU A 99 2.76 13.73 -7.71
N GLU A 100 3.62 13.95 -8.71
CA GLU A 100 3.37 14.89 -9.80
C GLU A 100 2.16 14.49 -10.67
N GLU A 101 1.90 13.19 -10.81
CA GLU A 101 0.72 12.65 -11.49
C GLU A 101 -0.52 12.61 -10.57
N GLY A 102 -0.42 13.09 -9.32
CA GLY A 102 -1.53 13.20 -8.38
C GLY A 102 -1.75 11.98 -7.48
N VAL A 103 -0.82 11.01 -7.47
CA VAL A 103 -0.91 9.80 -6.64
C VAL A 103 0.03 9.92 -5.44
N TYR A 104 -0.54 9.97 -4.23
CA TYR A 104 0.21 10.05 -2.98
C TYR A 104 0.50 8.65 -2.40
N LEU A 105 1.69 8.12 -2.65
CA LEU A 105 2.16 6.86 -2.07
C LEU A 105 2.77 7.07 -0.68
N ALA A 106 3.11 5.98 0.02
CA ALA A 106 3.91 6.08 1.24
C ALA A 106 5.29 6.70 0.92
N PRO A 107 5.74 7.75 1.64
CA PRO A 107 7.00 8.45 1.34
C PRO A 107 8.25 7.71 1.85
N SER A 108 8.23 6.38 1.79
CA SER A 108 9.31 5.49 2.26
C SER A 108 9.23 4.16 1.53
N ALA A 109 10.39 3.67 1.06
CA ALA A 109 10.52 2.33 0.43
C ALA A 109 10.34 1.18 1.45
N PHE A 110 10.27 1.50 2.74
CA PHE A 110 10.16 0.54 3.83
C PHE A 110 8.77 0.50 4.49
N GLU A 111 7.86 1.38 4.06
CA GLU A 111 6.49 1.44 4.57
C GLU A 111 5.54 0.73 3.60
N ALA A 112 4.52 0.08 4.14
CA ALA A 112 3.45 -0.50 3.34
C ALA A 112 2.53 0.62 2.79
N GLY A 113 2.00 0.38 1.59
CA GLY A 113 0.82 1.06 1.08
C GLY A 113 -0.45 0.42 1.63
N PHE A 114 -1.53 1.20 1.70
CA PHE A 114 -2.82 0.76 2.22
C PHE A 114 -3.94 1.08 1.24
N MET A 115 -4.74 0.07 0.94
CA MET A 115 -5.99 0.20 0.19
C MET A 115 -7.13 0.59 1.14
N SER A 116 -8.07 1.35 0.62
CA SER A 116 -9.32 1.69 1.30
C SER A 116 -10.49 1.28 0.42
N VAL A 117 -11.59 0.83 1.03
CA VAL A 117 -12.85 0.54 0.34
C VAL A 117 -13.47 1.76 -0.35
N ALA A 118 -12.96 2.96 -0.08
CA ALA A 118 -13.33 4.18 -0.78
C ALA A 118 -12.71 4.29 -2.18
N HIS A 119 -11.65 3.53 -2.48
CA HIS A 119 -11.06 3.52 -3.82
C HIS A 119 -12.00 2.79 -4.77
N SER A 120 -12.33 3.47 -5.87
CA SER A 120 -13.06 2.91 -6.98
C SER A 120 -12.11 2.21 -7.97
N GLU A 121 -12.66 1.39 -8.85
CA GLU A 121 -11.90 0.84 -9.97
C GLU A 121 -11.26 1.92 -10.86
N GLU A 122 -11.90 3.08 -10.97
CA GLU A 122 -11.39 4.23 -11.70
C GLU A 122 -10.13 4.80 -11.02
N ASP A 123 -10.11 4.90 -9.69
CA ASP A 123 -8.92 5.33 -8.94
C ASP A 123 -7.75 4.37 -9.17
N ILE A 124 -8.02 3.06 -9.20
CA ILE A 124 -7.01 2.02 -9.48
C ILE A 124 -6.48 2.16 -10.91
N ASN A 125 -7.36 2.28 -11.91
CA ASN A 125 -6.96 2.46 -13.30
C ASN A 125 -6.14 3.74 -13.50
N ASN A 126 -6.58 4.85 -12.93
CA ASN A 126 -5.87 6.13 -12.99
C ASN A 126 -4.48 6.02 -12.36
N THR A 127 -4.35 5.28 -11.26
CA THR A 127 -3.07 5.02 -10.60
C THR A 127 -2.13 4.18 -11.46
N ILE A 128 -2.63 3.11 -12.09
CA ILE A 128 -1.84 2.27 -13.00
C ILE A 128 -1.40 3.07 -14.23
N ASP A 129 -2.29 3.87 -14.82
CA ASP A 129 -1.96 4.70 -15.98
C ASP A 129 -0.93 5.80 -15.64
N ALA A 130 -1.01 6.37 -14.44
CA ALA A 130 0.03 7.25 -13.91
C ALA A 130 1.36 6.50 -13.79
N ALA A 131 1.35 5.29 -13.21
CA ALA A 131 2.55 4.46 -13.08
C ALA A 131 3.18 4.14 -14.44
N ARG A 132 2.40 3.80 -15.48
CA ARG A 132 2.89 3.62 -16.85
C ARG A 132 3.64 4.86 -17.36
N ARG A 133 3.06 6.05 -17.18
CA ARG A 133 3.71 7.33 -17.58
C ARG A 133 4.96 7.61 -16.77
N VAL A 134 4.99 7.26 -15.49
CA VAL A 134 6.14 7.45 -14.60
C VAL A 134 7.26 6.48 -14.94
N PHE A 135 6.96 5.20 -15.16
CA PHE A 135 7.95 4.20 -15.55
C PHE A 135 8.67 4.57 -16.84
N ALA A 136 7.98 5.14 -17.83
CA ALA A 136 8.60 5.65 -19.05
C ALA A 136 9.62 6.80 -18.84
N LYS A 137 9.63 7.44 -17.65
CA LYS A 137 10.53 8.54 -17.29
C LYS A 137 11.69 8.08 -16.37
N LEU A 138 11.72 6.82 -15.93
CA LEU A 138 12.66 6.34 -14.92
C LEU A 138 14.01 5.90 -15.48
#